data_AF-A0A0K6GUF9-F1
#
_entry.id   AF-A0A0K6GUF9-F1
#
_cell.length_a   1.000
_cell.length_b   1.000
_cell.length_c   1.000
_cell.angle_alpha   90.00
_cell.angle_beta   90.00
_cell.angle_gamma   90.00
#
_symmetry.space_group_name_H-M   'P 1'
#
loop_
_entity.id
_entity.type
_entity.pdbx_description
1 polymer ?
#
loop_
_entity_poly.entity_id
_entity_poly.type
_entity_poly.pdbx_seq_one_letter_code
_entity_poly.pdbx_strand_id
1 'polypeptide(L)'
;MKISSNFDAGSIEIVSAETFDDIQLRIRRDNAAEFAQWFYFRLQGAAYQNCTLRFLNAGECAYPAGWENYQVVASYDRVNWFRVSSTYANGVMTVEHVPLANSVYYAYFEPYSYEQHLNLIGQAQGSGLCDVSCVGETVEGRDLDLLTIGHQVESDLKVWVIARQHPGETMAEWFVEGFLNRLLDPQDPTARALLDKATFYVVPNMNPDGSVRGNLRTNAAGANLNREWLEPSLERSPEVFHVRRKMEEVGVDLFLDIHGDEAIPYVFVAGTEGVPSYNPRIAALEERFKHYLHLASPDFQDEFGYAKDAPGTANLSMATAWVGNRFDCLAYTLEMPFKDNDNLPDDDYGWSGQRSLRLGEAALTAIYAVINQLR
;
A
#
# COMPACT_ATOMS: atom_id res chain seq x y z
N MET A 1 -26.58 -8.49 -19.45
CA MET A 1 -25.73 -8.14 -18.30
C MET A 1 -25.32 -6.67 -18.37
N LYS A 2 -24.76 -6.09 -17.30
CA LYS A 2 -24.17 -4.74 -17.32
C LYS A 2 -22.86 -4.73 -16.56
N ILE A 3 -21.82 -4.11 -17.12
CA ILE A 3 -20.54 -3.85 -16.46
C ILE A 3 -20.39 -2.35 -16.28
N SER A 4 -19.87 -1.93 -15.13
CA SER A 4 -19.62 -0.50 -14.83
C SER A 4 -18.45 -0.33 -13.89
N SER A 5 -17.72 0.77 -14.07
CA SER A 5 -16.58 1.20 -13.25
C SER A 5 -16.64 2.69 -12.87
N ASN A 6 -17.77 3.37 -13.09
CA ASN A 6 -17.92 4.79 -12.75
C ASN A 6 -18.20 4.99 -11.24
N PHE A 7 -17.19 4.74 -10.43
CA PHE A 7 -17.15 4.91 -8.98
C PHE A 7 -15.67 4.99 -8.53
N ASP A 8 -15.45 5.34 -7.27
CA ASP A 8 -14.11 5.44 -6.66
C ASP A 8 -13.25 4.18 -6.91
N ALA A 9 -12.01 4.42 -7.38
CA ALA A 9 -11.03 3.42 -7.81
C ALA A 9 -11.46 2.52 -8.97
N GLY A 10 -12.64 2.75 -9.56
CA GLY A 10 -13.18 1.93 -10.63
C GLY A 10 -12.37 2.07 -11.92
N SER A 11 -11.93 0.93 -12.47
CA SER A 11 -11.07 0.87 -13.65
C SER A 11 -11.30 -0.43 -14.42
N ILE A 12 -11.90 -0.32 -15.60
CA ILE A 12 -12.00 -1.41 -16.60
C ILE A 12 -12.43 -0.83 -17.95
N GLU A 13 -12.01 -1.47 -19.03
CA GLU A 13 -12.53 -1.27 -20.39
C GLU A 13 -13.31 -2.51 -20.84
N ILE A 14 -14.48 -2.30 -21.44
CA ILE A 14 -15.35 -3.39 -21.91
C ILE A 14 -15.14 -3.54 -23.42
N VAL A 15 -14.67 -4.70 -23.86
CA VAL A 15 -14.55 -5.05 -25.29
C VAL A 15 -15.84 -5.70 -25.76
N SER A 16 -16.31 -6.72 -25.04
CA SER A 16 -17.59 -7.41 -25.29
C SER A 16 -18.18 -7.94 -23.99
N ALA A 17 -19.51 -7.87 -23.88
CA ALA A 17 -20.27 -8.40 -22.74
C ALA A 17 -21.66 -8.88 -23.21
N GLU A 18 -21.68 -9.58 -24.35
CA GLU A 18 -22.91 -10.08 -24.98
C GLU A 18 -23.40 -11.39 -24.37
N THR A 19 -22.48 -12.30 -24.02
CA THR A 19 -22.75 -13.60 -23.39
C THR A 19 -21.98 -13.76 -22.08
N PHE A 20 -22.51 -14.57 -21.15
CA PHE A 20 -21.90 -14.75 -19.83
C PHE A 20 -20.59 -15.55 -19.92
N ASP A 21 -20.51 -16.49 -20.85
CA ASP A 21 -19.39 -17.41 -21.04
C ASP A 21 -18.21 -16.83 -21.86
N ASP A 22 -18.30 -15.58 -22.33
CA ASP A 22 -17.23 -14.87 -23.03
C ASP A 22 -17.30 -13.35 -22.81
N ILE A 23 -17.09 -12.90 -21.57
CA ILE A 23 -16.96 -11.48 -21.23
C ILE A 23 -15.52 -11.05 -21.51
N GLN A 24 -15.33 -10.12 -22.45
CA GLN A 24 -14.02 -9.66 -22.88
C GLN A 24 -13.73 -8.26 -22.35
N LEU A 25 -12.63 -8.13 -21.62
CA LEU A 25 -12.22 -6.92 -20.90
C LEU A 25 -10.79 -6.53 -21.25
N ARG A 26 -10.46 -5.26 -21.04
CA ARG A 26 -9.09 -4.75 -20.99
C ARG A 26 -8.87 -3.98 -19.70
N ILE A 27 -7.68 -4.12 -19.14
CA ILE A 27 -7.21 -3.31 -18.02
C ILE A 27 -6.82 -1.93 -18.58
N ARG A 28 -7.46 -0.88 -18.06
CA ARG A 28 -7.21 0.51 -18.43
C ARG A 28 -5.81 0.90 -17.96
N ARG A 29 -5.13 1.75 -18.73
CA ARG A 29 -3.89 2.40 -18.29
C ARG A 29 -4.16 3.44 -17.20
N ASP A 30 -3.13 3.76 -16.43
CA ASP A 30 -3.10 4.93 -15.57
C ASP A 30 -3.48 6.18 -16.37
N ASN A 31 -4.15 7.14 -15.74
CA ASN A 31 -4.77 8.26 -16.46
C ASN A 31 -3.79 9.11 -17.28
N ALA A 32 -2.51 9.16 -16.89
CA ALA A 32 -1.47 9.97 -17.50
C ALA A 32 -0.13 9.21 -17.63
N ALA A 33 -0.14 7.88 -17.61
CA ALA A 33 1.04 7.05 -17.77
C ALA A 33 0.70 5.70 -18.46
N GLU A 34 1.72 5.00 -18.94
CA GLU A 34 1.55 3.73 -19.67
C GLU A 34 1.31 2.52 -18.75
N PHE A 35 1.47 2.67 -17.43
CA PHE A 35 1.25 1.59 -16.46
C PHE A 35 -0.19 1.07 -16.52
N ALA A 36 -0.36 -0.24 -16.43
CA ALA A 36 -1.66 -0.91 -16.32
C ALA A 36 -1.49 -2.18 -15.48
N GLN A 37 -2.35 -2.40 -14.49
CA GLN A 37 -2.47 -3.65 -13.72
C GLN A 37 -3.73 -3.60 -12.85
N TRP A 38 -3.98 -2.48 -12.16
CA TRP A 38 -5.16 -2.30 -11.32
C TRP A 38 -6.46 -2.34 -12.15
N PHE A 39 -7.42 -3.10 -11.66
CA PHE A 39 -8.78 -3.10 -12.16
C PHE A 39 -9.76 -3.15 -10.97
N TYR A 40 -10.93 -2.55 -11.17
CA TYR A 40 -12.05 -2.63 -10.24
C TYR A 40 -13.35 -2.31 -10.97
N PHE A 41 -14.29 -3.25 -11.01
CA PHE A 41 -15.55 -3.06 -11.69
C PHE A 41 -16.68 -3.87 -11.05
N ARG A 42 -17.91 -3.53 -11.45
CA ARG A 42 -19.14 -4.20 -11.05
C ARG A 42 -19.76 -4.91 -12.23
N LEU A 43 -20.15 -6.18 -12.04
CA LEU A 43 -20.98 -6.96 -12.95
C LEU A 43 -22.40 -7.10 -12.38
N GLN A 44 -23.41 -6.81 -13.21
CA GLN A 44 -24.82 -6.91 -12.86
C GLN A 44 -25.64 -7.80 -13.80
N GLY A 45 -26.64 -8.47 -13.22
CA GLY A 45 -27.59 -9.33 -13.93
C GLY A 45 -26.99 -10.68 -14.35
N ALA A 46 -26.06 -11.19 -13.56
CA ALA A 46 -25.32 -12.44 -13.79
C ALA A 46 -25.52 -13.49 -12.68
N ALA A 47 -26.56 -13.34 -11.84
CA ALA A 47 -26.83 -14.30 -10.78
C ALA A 47 -27.06 -15.71 -11.35
N TYR A 48 -26.35 -16.69 -10.79
CA TYR A 48 -26.37 -18.10 -11.14
C TYR A 48 -26.02 -18.39 -12.60
N GLN A 49 -25.33 -17.48 -13.27
CA GLN A 49 -24.81 -17.68 -14.63
C GLN A 49 -23.33 -18.06 -14.56
N ASN A 50 -22.90 -19.01 -15.39
CA ASN A 50 -21.48 -19.32 -15.51
C ASN A 50 -20.77 -18.21 -16.27
N CYS A 51 -19.99 -17.40 -15.55
CA CYS A 51 -19.32 -16.23 -16.11
C CYS A 51 -17.84 -16.52 -16.37
N THR A 52 -17.40 -16.26 -17.61
CA THR A 52 -15.98 -16.31 -18.00
C THR A 52 -15.53 -14.89 -18.33
N LEU A 53 -14.65 -14.32 -17.51
CA LEU A 53 -14.12 -12.96 -17.71
C LEU A 53 -12.69 -13.04 -18.23
N ARG A 54 -12.43 -12.48 -19.42
CA ARG A 54 -11.15 -12.56 -20.11
C ARG A 54 -10.51 -11.18 -20.19
N PHE A 55 -9.38 -11.00 -19.52
CA PHE A 55 -8.57 -9.77 -19.55
C PHE A 55 -7.55 -9.91 -20.67
N LEU A 56 -7.89 -9.36 -21.84
CA LEU A 56 -7.19 -9.63 -23.10
C LEU A 56 -5.78 -9.05 -23.16
N ASN A 57 -5.48 -8.03 -22.36
CA ASN A 57 -4.19 -7.35 -22.31
C ASN A 57 -3.39 -7.64 -21.04
N ALA A 58 -3.70 -8.70 -20.30
CA ALA A 58 -2.98 -9.04 -19.07
C ALA A 58 -1.47 -9.19 -19.33
N GLY A 59 -1.07 -9.80 -20.45
CA GLY A 59 0.35 -9.93 -20.84
C GLY A 59 1.03 -8.64 -21.29
N GLU A 60 0.28 -7.56 -21.49
CA GLU A 60 0.79 -6.21 -21.83
C GLU A 60 0.89 -5.31 -20.59
N CYS A 61 0.47 -5.80 -19.41
CA CYS A 61 0.47 -5.02 -18.17
C CYS A 61 1.88 -4.81 -17.62
N ALA A 62 2.01 -3.90 -16.65
CA ALA A 62 3.30 -3.51 -16.07
C ALA A 62 4.04 -4.68 -15.43
N TYR A 63 3.29 -5.62 -14.84
CA TYR A 63 3.84 -6.78 -14.13
C TYR A 63 3.17 -8.09 -14.57
N PRO A 64 3.52 -8.64 -15.75
CA PRO A 64 2.90 -9.87 -16.25
C PRO A 64 3.14 -11.09 -15.35
N ALA A 65 4.29 -11.16 -14.67
CA ALA A 65 4.59 -12.19 -13.66
C ALA A 65 3.66 -12.10 -12.42
N GLY A 66 3.03 -10.95 -12.20
CA GLY A 66 2.01 -10.79 -11.18
C GLY A 66 0.74 -11.61 -11.43
N TRP A 67 0.49 -12.03 -12.68
CA TRP A 67 -0.67 -12.87 -13.01
C TRP A 67 -0.45 -14.36 -12.79
N GLU A 68 0.81 -14.79 -12.68
CA GLU A 68 1.15 -16.19 -12.41
C GLU A 68 0.71 -16.56 -10.99
N ASN A 69 -0.17 -17.55 -10.87
CA ASN A 69 -0.79 -18.02 -9.62
C ASN A 69 -1.63 -16.97 -8.87
N TYR A 70 -1.94 -15.82 -9.49
CA TYR A 70 -2.80 -14.81 -8.89
C TYR A 70 -4.29 -15.17 -9.05
N GLN A 71 -5.06 -14.92 -7.99
CA GLN A 71 -6.51 -15.12 -7.97
C GLN A 71 -7.22 -13.76 -7.78
N VAL A 72 -8.15 -13.42 -8.67
CA VAL A 72 -8.94 -12.18 -8.60
C VAL A 72 -9.74 -12.12 -7.30
N VAL A 73 -9.89 -10.94 -6.69
CA VAL A 73 -10.82 -10.76 -5.55
C VAL A 73 -12.20 -10.35 -6.03
N ALA A 74 -13.23 -10.84 -5.38
CA ALA A 74 -14.63 -10.51 -5.63
C ALA A 74 -15.38 -10.18 -4.35
N SER A 75 -16.46 -9.40 -4.46
CA SER A 75 -17.33 -9.08 -3.33
C SER A 75 -18.77 -8.82 -3.78
N TYR A 76 -19.74 -9.22 -2.97
CA TYR A 76 -21.17 -8.94 -3.22
C TYR A 76 -21.64 -7.63 -2.56
N ASP A 77 -20.96 -7.17 -1.52
CA ASP A 77 -21.36 -6.06 -0.66
C ASP A 77 -20.29 -4.97 -0.50
N ARG A 78 -19.10 -5.15 -1.10
CA ARG A 78 -17.89 -4.32 -0.98
C ARG A 78 -17.26 -4.31 0.41
N VAL A 79 -17.69 -5.20 1.30
CA VAL A 79 -17.18 -5.34 2.66
C VAL A 79 -16.49 -6.69 2.82
N ASN A 80 -17.13 -7.77 2.37
CA ASN A 80 -16.58 -9.11 2.42
C ASN A 80 -15.99 -9.46 1.05
N TRP A 81 -14.67 -9.53 0.98
CA TRP A 81 -13.91 -9.85 -0.22
C TRP A 81 -13.38 -11.28 -0.15
N PHE A 82 -13.40 -12.01 -1.26
CA PHE A 82 -12.94 -13.41 -1.36
C PHE A 82 -12.29 -13.65 -2.72
N ARG A 83 -11.43 -14.66 -2.83
CA ARG A 83 -10.75 -15.03 -4.08
C ARG A 83 -11.69 -15.81 -5.01
N VAL A 84 -11.54 -15.61 -6.32
CA VAL A 84 -12.25 -16.38 -7.36
C VAL A 84 -11.26 -17.01 -8.32
N SER A 85 -11.62 -18.19 -8.83
CA SER A 85 -10.73 -19.00 -9.68
C SER A 85 -10.29 -18.24 -10.91
N SER A 86 -8.97 -18.10 -11.05
CA SER A 86 -8.31 -17.33 -12.09
C SER A 86 -7.13 -18.11 -12.66
N THR A 87 -6.95 -18.02 -13.97
CA THR A 87 -5.82 -18.61 -14.70
C THR A 87 -5.17 -17.56 -15.59
N TYR A 88 -3.88 -17.71 -15.86
CA TYR A 88 -3.15 -16.85 -16.78
C TYR A 88 -2.40 -17.71 -17.80
N ALA A 89 -2.71 -17.51 -19.08
CA ALA A 89 -2.06 -18.24 -20.17
C ALA A 89 -2.08 -17.41 -21.46
N ASN A 90 -0.98 -17.47 -22.23
CA ASN A 90 -0.85 -16.80 -23.53
C ASN A 90 -1.20 -15.30 -23.50
N GLY A 91 -0.84 -14.60 -22.43
CA GLY A 91 -1.09 -13.16 -22.27
C GLY A 91 -2.51 -12.79 -21.87
N VAL A 92 -3.38 -13.76 -21.57
CA VAL A 92 -4.77 -13.52 -21.15
C VAL A 92 -5.00 -14.09 -19.75
N MET A 93 -5.50 -13.26 -18.83
CA MET A 93 -6.03 -13.72 -17.54
C MET A 93 -7.51 -14.05 -17.70
N THR A 94 -7.93 -15.22 -17.24
CA THR A 94 -9.32 -15.71 -17.32
C THR A 94 -9.84 -16.01 -15.93
N VAL A 95 -11.00 -15.45 -15.58
CA VAL A 95 -11.73 -15.75 -14.35
C VAL A 95 -12.95 -16.60 -14.69
N GLU A 96 -13.15 -17.69 -13.94
CA GLU A 96 -14.34 -18.52 -14.01
C GLU A 96 -15.10 -18.44 -12.70
N HIS A 97 -16.32 -17.92 -12.72
CA HIS A 97 -17.12 -17.72 -11.51
C HIS A 97 -18.62 -17.80 -11.79
N VAL A 98 -19.38 -18.40 -10.87
CA VAL A 98 -20.85 -18.41 -10.88
C VAL A 98 -21.35 -17.47 -9.78
N PRO A 99 -21.72 -16.21 -10.08
CA PRO A 99 -22.14 -15.26 -9.05
C PRO A 99 -23.40 -15.73 -8.32
N LEU A 100 -23.38 -15.71 -6.99
CA LEU A 100 -24.55 -16.09 -6.18
C LEU A 100 -25.62 -15.00 -6.06
N ALA A 101 -25.28 -13.77 -6.47
CA ALA A 101 -26.16 -12.61 -6.43
C ALA A 101 -26.07 -11.79 -7.72
N ASN A 102 -27.07 -10.94 -7.94
CA ASN A 102 -27.21 -10.16 -9.18
C ASN A 102 -26.20 -9.02 -9.31
N SER A 103 -25.44 -8.71 -8.27
CA SER A 103 -24.46 -7.64 -8.24
C SER A 103 -23.21 -8.17 -7.57
N VAL A 104 -22.12 -8.23 -8.31
CA VAL A 104 -20.80 -8.65 -7.81
C VAL A 104 -19.76 -7.67 -8.32
N TYR A 105 -18.77 -7.40 -7.48
CA TYR A 105 -17.62 -6.58 -7.75
C TYR A 105 -16.40 -7.48 -7.94
N TYR A 106 -15.50 -7.11 -8.83
CA TYR A 106 -14.20 -7.77 -9.02
C TYR A 106 -13.10 -6.71 -9.00
N ALA A 107 -12.01 -6.98 -8.29
CA ALA A 107 -10.88 -6.05 -8.17
C ALA A 107 -9.54 -6.79 -8.14
N TYR A 108 -8.45 -6.03 -8.29
CA TYR A 108 -7.09 -6.56 -8.21
C TYR A 108 -6.68 -6.88 -6.75
N PHE A 109 -7.12 -6.06 -5.80
CA PHE A 109 -7.05 -6.31 -4.37
C PHE A 109 -8.29 -5.71 -3.71
N GLU A 110 -8.54 -6.01 -2.44
CA GLU A 110 -9.59 -5.38 -1.63
C GLU A 110 -9.45 -3.84 -1.63
N PRO A 111 -10.32 -3.10 -2.33
CA PRO A 111 -10.16 -1.66 -2.51
C PRO A 111 -10.33 -0.90 -1.21
N TYR A 112 -9.54 0.15 -1.03
CA TYR A 112 -9.67 1.12 0.06
C TYR A 112 -10.11 2.47 -0.52
N SER A 113 -11.38 2.84 -0.27
CA SER A 113 -12.01 4.03 -0.89
C SER A 113 -11.61 5.34 -0.22
N TYR A 114 -11.74 6.45 -0.93
CA TYR A 114 -11.51 7.79 -0.39
C TYR A 114 -12.49 8.14 0.75
N GLU A 115 -13.74 7.67 0.68
CA GLU A 115 -14.67 7.82 1.81
C GLU A 115 -14.21 7.02 3.05
N GLN A 116 -13.64 5.84 2.87
CA GLN A 116 -13.06 5.07 3.98
C GLN A 116 -11.82 5.79 4.56
N HIS A 117 -10.99 6.39 3.70
CA HIS A 117 -9.88 7.24 4.11
C HIS A 117 -10.37 8.40 4.98
N LEU A 118 -11.35 9.18 4.52
CA LEU A 118 -11.91 10.29 5.32
C LEU A 118 -12.50 9.81 6.66
N ASN A 119 -13.13 8.63 6.68
CA ASN A 119 -13.60 8.01 7.92
C ASN A 119 -12.43 7.64 8.86
N LEU A 120 -11.34 7.07 8.35
CA LEU A 120 -10.14 6.77 9.13
C LEU A 120 -9.54 8.02 9.76
N ILE A 121 -9.40 9.11 8.98
CA ILE A 121 -8.93 10.41 9.49
C ILE A 121 -9.81 10.90 10.64
N GLY A 122 -11.14 10.89 10.44
CA GLY A 122 -12.10 11.31 11.45
C GLY A 122 -12.07 10.46 12.72
N GLN A 123 -11.88 9.14 12.59
CA GLN A 123 -11.73 8.21 13.72
C GLN A 123 -10.44 8.48 14.48
N ALA A 124 -9.30 8.63 13.79
CA ALA A 124 -8.01 8.87 14.41
C ALA A 124 -8.00 10.17 15.24
N GLN A 125 -8.56 11.25 14.68
CA GLN A 125 -8.72 12.53 15.38
C GLN A 125 -9.54 12.41 16.68
N GLY A 126 -10.50 11.50 16.73
CA GLY A 126 -11.35 11.25 17.90
C GLY A 126 -10.60 10.72 19.13
N SER A 127 -9.36 10.25 18.99
CA SER A 127 -8.54 9.72 20.09
C SER A 127 -8.12 10.77 21.13
N GLY A 128 -8.06 12.05 20.74
CA GLY A 128 -7.46 13.12 21.54
C GLY A 128 -5.92 13.09 21.60
N LEU A 129 -5.28 12.09 21.00
CA LEU A 129 -3.82 11.97 20.86
C LEU A 129 -3.33 12.35 19.46
N CYS A 130 -4.23 12.42 18.49
CA CYS A 130 -3.96 12.69 17.09
C CYS A 130 -4.38 14.11 16.71
N ASP A 131 -3.45 14.89 16.20
CA ASP A 131 -3.70 16.15 15.48
C ASP A 131 -3.68 15.87 13.97
N VAL A 132 -4.71 16.31 13.26
CA VAL A 132 -4.83 16.14 11.80
C VAL A 132 -4.55 17.48 11.13
N SER A 133 -3.64 17.47 10.16
CA SER A 133 -3.30 18.66 9.38
C SER A 133 -3.18 18.32 7.89
N CYS A 134 -3.56 19.24 7.02
CA CYS A 134 -3.28 19.14 5.59
C CYS A 134 -1.89 19.72 5.32
N VAL A 135 -0.93 18.88 4.88
CA VAL A 135 0.44 19.33 4.57
C VAL A 135 0.58 19.96 3.19
N GLY A 136 -0.46 19.82 2.36
CA GLY A 136 -0.58 20.40 1.03
C GLY A 136 -1.70 19.75 0.24
N GLU A 137 -1.85 20.16 -1.01
CA GLU A 137 -2.87 19.63 -1.92
C GLU A 137 -2.22 18.72 -2.97
N THR A 138 -2.97 17.72 -3.43
CA THR A 138 -2.60 16.91 -4.59
C THR A 138 -2.71 17.71 -5.90
N VAL A 139 -2.32 17.11 -7.03
CA VAL A 139 -2.45 17.72 -8.36
C VAL A 139 -3.89 18.16 -8.66
N GLU A 140 -4.89 17.44 -8.14
CA GLU A 140 -6.31 17.74 -8.34
C GLU A 140 -6.98 18.46 -7.17
N GLY A 141 -6.21 18.93 -6.19
CA GLY A 141 -6.75 19.70 -5.07
C GLY A 141 -7.41 18.85 -3.98
N ARG A 142 -7.07 17.56 -3.85
CA ARG A 142 -7.43 16.77 -2.65
C ARG A 142 -6.45 17.07 -1.53
N ASP A 143 -6.91 16.98 -0.30
CA ASP A 143 -6.06 17.15 0.87
C ASP A 143 -5.02 16.02 0.96
N LEU A 144 -3.80 16.38 1.35
CA LEU A 144 -2.78 15.45 1.78
C LEU A 144 -2.71 15.45 3.31
N ASP A 145 -3.44 14.53 3.92
CA ASP A 145 -3.59 14.44 5.37
C ASP A 145 -2.32 13.89 6.05
N LEU A 146 -1.85 14.62 7.04
CA LEU A 146 -0.82 14.22 7.99
C LEU A 146 -1.42 14.10 9.39
N LEU A 147 -1.32 12.90 9.97
CA LEU A 147 -1.68 12.61 11.35
C LEU A 147 -0.42 12.72 12.20
N THR A 148 -0.43 13.67 13.13
CA THR A 148 0.63 13.83 14.13
C THR A 148 0.14 13.29 15.47
N ILE A 149 0.73 12.19 15.94
CA ILE A 149 0.25 11.42 17.09
C ILE A 149 1.32 11.41 18.19
N GLY A 150 0.95 11.91 19.38
CA GLY A 150 1.86 12.00 20.53
C GLY A 150 1.85 13.38 21.18
N HIS A 151 2.76 13.61 22.13
CA HIS A 151 2.80 14.84 22.92
C HIS A 151 3.58 15.99 22.26
N GLN A 152 4.24 15.73 21.13
CA GLN A 152 5.00 16.70 20.35
C GLN A 152 6.05 17.46 21.18
N VAL A 153 6.68 16.80 22.15
CA VAL A 153 7.78 17.44 22.89
C VAL A 153 9.04 17.43 22.04
N GLU A 154 9.88 18.47 22.17
CA GLU A 154 11.05 18.66 21.31
C GLU A 154 12.02 17.45 21.37
N SER A 155 12.11 16.82 22.55
CA SER A 155 12.95 15.63 22.77
C SER A 155 12.42 14.34 22.11
N ASP A 156 11.18 14.33 21.63
CA ASP A 156 10.59 13.12 21.05
C ASP A 156 11.32 12.68 19.79
N LEU A 157 11.47 11.37 19.65
CA LEU A 157 11.86 10.73 18.41
C LEU A 157 10.75 10.94 17.35
N LYS A 158 11.13 11.06 16.09
CA LYS A 158 10.24 11.35 14.97
C LYS A 158 10.10 10.09 14.11
N VAL A 159 8.99 9.38 14.30
CA VAL A 159 8.70 8.15 13.56
C VAL A 159 7.75 8.47 12.41
N TRP A 160 8.18 8.24 11.19
CA TRP A 160 7.40 8.49 9.98
C TRP A 160 6.88 7.19 9.39
N VAL A 161 5.59 7.15 9.07
CA VAL A 161 4.96 6.06 8.33
C VAL A 161 4.17 6.67 7.18
N ILE A 162 4.55 6.37 5.94
CA ILE A 162 3.79 6.77 4.77
C ILE A 162 3.30 5.52 4.05
N ALA A 163 2.16 5.61 3.38
CA ALA A 163 1.60 4.48 2.65
C ALA A 163 1.06 4.91 1.29
N ARG A 164 0.99 3.93 0.38
CA ARG A 164 0.19 4.01 -0.85
C ARG A 164 0.65 5.12 -1.81
N GLN A 165 1.96 5.28 -1.94
CA GLN A 165 2.55 6.12 -3.00
C GLN A 165 2.11 5.64 -4.39
N HIS A 166 2.04 4.32 -4.55
CA HIS A 166 1.37 3.69 -5.69
C HIS A 166 -0.10 3.43 -5.33
N PRO A 167 -1.06 4.03 -6.05
CA PRO A 167 -2.46 4.07 -5.63
C PRO A 167 -3.17 2.70 -5.63
N GLY A 168 -2.74 1.78 -6.50
CA GLY A 168 -3.30 0.44 -6.60
C GLY A 168 -2.89 -0.49 -5.46
N GLU A 169 -1.87 -0.13 -4.68
CA GLU A 169 -1.34 -0.91 -3.55
C GLU A 169 -2.18 -0.66 -2.29
N THR A 170 -3.48 -0.95 -2.39
CA THR A 170 -4.49 -0.65 -1.36
C THR A 170 -4.24 -1.35 -0.01
N MET A 171 -3.51 -2.48 -0.01
CA MET A 171 -3.02 -3.14 1.21
C MET A 171 -2.22 -2.21 2.13
N ALA A 172 -1.58 -1.18 1.58
CA ALA A 172 -0.76 -0.24 2.34
C ALA A 172 -1.60 0.64 3.28
N GLU A 173 -2.76 1.10 2.82
CA GLU A 173 -3.65 1.91 3.67
C GLU A 173 -4.45 1.03 4.65
N TRP A 174 -4.78 -0.21 4.27
CA TRP A 174 -5.25 -1.22 5.22
C TRP A 174 -4.23 -1.49 6.32
N PHE A 175 -2.93 -1.55 6.01
CA PHE A 175 -1.89 -1.66 7.03
C PHE A 175 -1.90 -0.45 7.97
N VAL A 176 -2.00 0.77 7.42
CA VAL A 176 -2.03 1.99 8.23
C VAL A 176 -3.27 2.04 9.14
N GLU A 177 -4.43 1.58 8.67
CA GLU A 177 -5.62 1.49 9.52
C GLU A 177 -5.37 0.61 10.75
N GLY A 178 -4.73 -0.56 10.59
CA GLY A 178 -4.42 -1.46 11.70
C GLY A 178 -3.34 -0.91 12.63
N PHE A 179 -2.33 -0.26 12.03
CA PHE A 179 -1.30 0.46 12.75
C PHE A 179 -1.89 1.54 13.66
N LEU A 180 -2.79 2.38 13.12
CA LEU A 180 -3.47 3.46 13.86
C LEU A 180 -4.41 2.90 14.93
N ASN A 181 -5.18 1.85 14.62
CA ASN A 181 -6.09 1.21 15.56
C ASN A 181 -5.36 0.77 16.85
N ARG A 182 -4.17 0.18 16.72
CA ARG A 182 -3.37 -0.23 17.89
C ARG A 182 -2.60 0.93 18.52
N LEU A 183 -2.03 1.84 17.73
CA LEU A 183 -1.27 2.99 18.25
C LEU A 183 -2.15 3.94 19.07
N LEU A 184 -3.43 4.08 18.70
CA LEU A 184 -4.39 4.96 19.36
C LEU A 184 -5.21 4.25 20.44
N ASP A 185 -4.99 2.96 20.72
CA ASP A 185 -5.62 2.27 21.84
C ASP A 185 -4.97 2.71 23.17
N PRO A 186 -5.70 3.44 24.04
CA PRO A 186 -5.14 3.91 25.31
C PRO A 186 -4.84 2.78 26.30
N GLN A 187 -5.32 1.56 26.06
CA GLN A 187 -5.04 0.40 26.89
C GLN A 187 -3.82 -0.40 26.41
N ASP A 188 -3.36 -0.22 25.17
CA ASP A 188 -2.18 -0.93 24.66
C ASP A 188 -0.90 -0.40 25.34
N PRO A 189 -0.15 -1.26 26.05
CA PRO A 189 1.06 -0.84 26.76
C PRO A 189 2.24 -0.53 25.82
N THR A 190 2.31 -1.17 24.65
CA THR A 190 3.33 -0.90 23.63
C THR A 190 3.10 0.47 23.04
N ALA A 191 1.85 0.80 22.67
CA ALA A 191 1.46 2.11 22.17
C ALA A 191 1.80 3.23 23.16
N ARG A 192 1.39 3.09 24.43
CA ARG A 192 1.74 4.07 25.47
C ARG A 192 3.25 4.24 25.64
N ALA A 193 4.00 3.14 25.71
CA ALA A 193 5.45 3.20 25.87
C ALA A 193 6.19 3.80 24.66
N LEU A 194 5.60 3.72 23.46
CA LEU A 194 6.07 4.40 22.25
C LEU A 194 5.75 5.90 22.30
N LEU A 195 4.51 6.27 22.64
CA LEU A 195 4.06 7.66 22.70
C LEU A 195 4.72 8.47 23.83
N ASP A 196 5.24 7.80 24.87
CA ASP A 196 6.09 8.41 25.90
C ASP A 196 7.47 8.86 25.38
N LYS A 197 7.87 8.41 24.18
CA LYS A 197 9.23 8.62 23.63
C LYS A 197 9.25 9.24 22.23
N ALA A 198 8.14 9.15 21.51
CA ALA A 198 8.09 9.45 20.09
C ALA A 198 6.80 10.13 19.70
N THR A 199 6.92 11.02 18.73
CA THR A 199 5.81 11.54 17.94
C THR A 199 5.78 10.79 16.62
N PHE A 200 4.61 10.27 16.25
CA PHE A 200 4.38 9.60 14.98
C PHE A 200 3.80 10.58 13.96
N TYR A 201 4.32 10.52 12.75
CA TYR A 201 3.89 11.29 11.59
C TYR A 201 3.42 10.30 10.54
N VAL A 202 2.10 10.19 10.37
CA VAL A 202 1.48 9.19 9.51
C VAL A 202 0.78 9.86 8.33
N VAL A 203 1.10 9.42 7.12
CA VAL A 203 0.38 9.79 5.88
C VAL A 203 -0.29 8.53 5.34
N PRO A 204 -1.58 8.30 5.63
CA PRO A 204 -2.27 7.05 5.26
C PRO A 204 -2.38 6.83 3.75
N ASN A 205 -2.48 7.91 2.98
CA ASN A 205 -2.58 7.85 1.53
C ASN A 205 -1.73 8.94 0.88
N MET A 206 -0.57 8.56 0.34
CA MET A 206 0.32 9.45 -0.40
C MET A 206 -0.21 9.81 -1.79
N ASN A 207 -1.22 9.11 -2.31
CA ASN A 207 -1.73 9.32 -3.67
C ASN A 207 -3.27 9.26 -3.76
N PRO A 208 -3.99 10.22 -3.13
CA PRO A 208 -5.45 10.27 -3.19
C PRO A 208 -6.00 10.35 -4.62
N ASP A 209 -5.36 11.13 -5.50
CA ASP A 209 -5.80 11.31 -6.88
C ASP A 209 -5.73 10.03 -7.69
N GLY A 210 -4.57 9.36 -7.66
CA GLY A 210 -4.38 8.08 -8.33
C GLY A 210 -5.33 7.02 -7.79
N SER A 211 -5.59 7.04 -6.48
CA SER A 211 -6.50 6.11 -5.80
C SER A 211 -7.92 6.24 -6.34
N VAL A 212 -8.49 7.45 -6.33
CA VAL A 212 -9.86 7.70 -6.84
C VAL A 212 -9.96 7.40 -8.33
N ARG A 213 -8.90 7.68 -9.10
CA ARG A 213 -8.85 7.43 -10.54
C ARG A 213 -8.75 5.95 -10.92
N GLY A 214 -8.48 5.05 -9.96
CA GLY A 214 -8.23 3.64 -10.26
C GLY A 214 -6.97 3.46 -11.09
N ASN A 215 -5.90 4.18 -10.74
CA ASN A 215 -4.56 3.96 -11.26
C ASN A 215 -3.87 2.84 -10.45
N LEU A 216 -2.84 2.24 -11.02
CA LEU A 216 -1.92 1.35 -10.32
C LEU A 216 -0.80 2.14 -9.64
N ARG A 217 -0.07 2.98 -10.39
CA ARG A 217 1.31 3.33 -10.03
C ARG A 217 1.61 4.82 -9.99
N THR A 218 0.75 5.64 -10.60
CA THR A 218 1.03 7.07 -10.77
C THR A 218 -0.07 7.98 -10.22
N ASN A 219 0.32 9.19 -9.81
CA ASN A 219 -0.62 10.26 -9.46
C ASN A 219 -1.33 10.82 -10.70
N ALA A 220 -2.18 11.84 -10.54
CA ALA A 220 -2.94 12.42 -11.65
C ALA A 220 -2.05 13.04 -12.76
N ALA A 221 -0.82 13.45 -12.46
CA ALA A 221 0.15 13.97 -13.43
C ALA A 221 1.01 12.87 -14.09
N GLY A 222 0.75 11.59 -13.80
CA GLY A 222 1.52 10.46 -14.33
C GLY A 222 2.89 10.30 -13.66
N ALA A 223 3.11 10.90 -12.49
CA ALA A 223 4.33 10.73 -11.72
C ALA A 223 4.29 9.45 -10.88
N ASN A 224 5.34 8.63 -10.98
CA ASN A 224 5.59 7.59 -9.99
C ASN A 224 6.20 8.28 -8.76
N LEU A 225 5.39 8.49 -7.71
CA LEU A 225 5.80 9.24 -6.52
C LEU A 225 7.05 8.67 -5.86
N ASN A 226 7.21 7.34 -5.85
CA ASN A 226 8.38 6.68 -5.31
C ASN A 226 9.61 6.73 -6.26
N ARG A 227 9.62 7.65 -7.22
CA ARG A 227 10.79 8.05 -8.02
C ARG A 227 11.07 9.56 -7.98
N GLU A 228 10.29 10.31 -7.21
CA GLU A 228 10.31 11.79 -7.21
C GLU A 228 11.03 12.35 -5.98
N TRP A 229 11.55 11.53 -5.07
CA TRP A 229 12.07 12.00 -3.77
C TRP A 229 13.34 12.84 -3.88
N LEU A 230 14.14 12.64 -4.93
CA LEU A 230 15.36 13.42 -5.17
C LEU A 230 15.03 14.87 -5.59
N GLU A 231 14.08 15.04 -6.51
CA GLU A 231 13.74 16.32 -7.15
C GLU A 231 12.21 16.49 -7.32
N PRO A 232 11.42 16.54 -6.22
CA PRO A 232 9.96 16.70 -6.33
C PRO A 232 9.58 18.14 -6.71
N SER A 233 8.43 18.31 -7.36
CA SER A 233 7.90 19.64 -7.71
C SER A 233 6.42 19.78 -7.39
N LEU A 234 5.95 21.01 -7.16
CA LEU A 234 4.54 21.30 -6.90
C LEU A 234 3.63 20.98 -8.09
N GLU A 235 4.16 21.04 -9.32
CA GLU A 235 3.37 20.80 -10.53
C GLU A 235 3.23 19.31 -10.88
N ARG A 236 4.22 18.48 -10.51
CA ARG A 236 4.30 17.07 -10.94
C ARG A 236 4.08 16.10 -9.79
N SER A 237 4.66 16.38 -8.64
CA SER A 237 4.70 15.51 -7.48
C SER A 237 4.52 16.31 -6.18
N PRO A 238 3.45 17.16 -6.08
CA PRO A 238 3.22 17.97 -4.90
C PRO A 238 3.11 17.11 -3.63
N GLU A 239 2.62 15.89 -3.76
CA GLU A 239 2.45 14.95 -2.64
C GLU A 239 3.80 14.66 -1.96
N VAL A 240 4.82 14.34 -2.76
CA VAL A 240 6.19 14.12 -2.26
C VAL A 240 6.83 15.42 -1.82
N PHE A 241 6.61 16.52 -2.56
CA PHE A 241 7.17 17.84 -2.21
C PHE A 241 6.76 18.27 -0.79
N HIS A 242 5.46 18.19 -0.48
CA HIS A 242 4.91 18.62 0.81
C HIS A 242 5.39 17.74 1.97
N VAL A 243 5.32 16.41 1.83
CA VAL A 243 5.76 15.46 2.86
C VAL A 243 7.26 15.58 3.10
N ARG A 244 8.07 15.64 2.05
CA ARG A 244 9.51 15.82 2.16
C ARG A 244 9.87 17.11 2.89
N ARG A 245 9.23 18.23 2.54
CA ARG A 245 9.46 19.50 3.25
C ARG A 245 9.11 19.42 4.72
N LYS A 246 8.04 18.70 5.06
CA LYS A 246 7.66 18.51 6.47
C LYS A 246 8.67 17.64 7.21
N MET A 247 9.21 16.60 6.59
CA MET A 247 10.32 15.81 7.15
C MET A 247 11.57 16.66 7.38
N GLU A 248 11.92 17.53 6.42
CA GLU A 248 13.07 18.45 6.55
C GLU A 248 12.86 19.49 7.68
N GLU A 249 11.62 19.87 7.97
CA GLU A 249 11.26 20.77 9.07
C GLU A 249 11.35 20.10 10.44
N VAL A 250 10.83 18.87 10.59
CA VAL A 250 10.66 18.24 11.91
C VAL A 250 11.72 17.17 12.24
N GLY A 251 12.41 16.64 11.23
CA GLY A 251 13.35 15.53 11.36
C GLY A 251 12.72 14.14 11.23
N VAL A 252 13.58 13.12 11.08
CA VAL A 252 13.20 11.71 10.95
C VAL A 252 14.20 10.84 11.71
N ASP A 253 13.71 9.96 12.57
CA ASP A 253 14.51 8.98 13.33
C ASP A 253 14.22 7.53 12.94
N LEU A 254 13.02 7.27 12.41
CA LEU A 254 12.61 6.00 11.80
C LEU A 254 11.63 6.30 10.66
N PHE A 255 11.77 5.59 9.54
CA PHE A 255 10.90 5.75 8.38
C PHE A 255 10.39 4.39 7.87
N LEU A 256 9.08 4.26 7.68
CA LEU A 256 8.44 3.15 6.99
C LEU A 256 7.65 3.65 5.78
N ASP A 257 7.92 3.07 4.64
CA ASP A 257 7.21 3.29 3.38
C ASP A 257 6.45 2.02 3.01
N ILE A 258 5.12 2.03 3.10
CA ILE A 258 4.28 0.84 2.99
C ILE A 258 3.76 0.68 1.55
N HIS A 259 4.03 -0.48 0.96
CA HIS A 259 3.77 -0.83 -0.44
C HIS A 259 3.14 -2.24 -0.56
N GLY A 260 2.83 -2.62 -1.79
CA GLY A 260 2.51 -3.98 -2.15
C GLY A 260 3.22 -4.45 -3.42
N ASP A 261 3.63 -5.71 -3.45
CA ASP A 261 4.34 -6.31 -4.58
C ASP A 261 3.43 -7.25 -5.38
N GLU A 262 3.41 -7.06 -6.70
CA GLU A 262 2.55 -7.82 -7.61
C GLU A 262 2.98 -9.28 -7.78
N ALA A 263 4.27 -9.58 -7.68
CA ALA A 263 4.85 -10.83 -8.14
C ALA A 263 5.26 -11.78 -7.01
N ILE A 264 5.90 -11.25 -5.96
CA ILE A 264 6.48 -11.99 -4.84
C ILE A 264 5.37 -12.31 -3.83
N PRO A 265 5.04 -13.60 -3.61
CA PRO A 265 3.96 -14.01 -2.71
C PRO A 265 4.44 -14.08 -1.24
N TYR A 266 5.08 -13.03 -0.76
CA TYR A 266 5.60 -12.95 0.61
C TYR A 266 5.52 -11.52 1.14
N VAL A 267 5.45 -11.40 2.46
CA VAL A 267 5.70 -10.14 3.16
C VAL A 267 7.20 -10.00 3.42
N PHE A 268 7.80 -8.87 3.03
CA PHE A 268 9.22 -8.59 3.23
C PHE A 268 9.49 -7.11 3.44
N VAL A 269 10.75 -6.78 3.74
CA VAL A 269 11.24 -5.40 3.78
C VAL A 269 12.47 -5.22 2.90
N ALA A 270 12.61 -4.06 2.28
CA ALA A 270 13.79 -3.62 1.54
C ALA A 270 14.45 -2.45 2.26
N GLY A 271 15.71 -2.64 2.66
CA GLY A 271 16.47 -1.71 3.51
C GLY A 271 17.25 -0.65 2.75
N THR A 272 18.28 -0.14 3.41
CA THR A 272 19.10 0.97 2.91
C THR A 272 20.56 0.59 2.66
N GLU A 273 20.88 -0.69 2.55
CA GLU A 273 22.27 -1.18 2.44
C GLU A 273 23.06 -0.58 1.26
N GLY A 274 22.37 -0.11 0.22
CA GLY A 274 22.98 0.56 -0.92
C GLY A 274 23.18 2.07 -0.79
N VAL A 275 22.67 2.73 0.26
CA VAL A 275 22.80 4.20 0.37
C VAL A 275 24.21 4.62 0.81
N PRO A 276 24.72 5.79 0.39
CA PRO A 276 26.08 6.23 0.73
C PRO A 276 26.36 6.38 2.24
N SER A 277 25.35 6.73 3.04
CA SER A 277 25.48 6.93 4.49
C SER A 277 25.27 5.64 5.32
N TYR A 278 25.02 4.51 4.67
CA TYR A 278 24.81 3.23 5.35
C TYR A 278 26.00 2.89 6.25
N ASN A 279 25.71 2.47 7.48
CA ASN A 279 26.74 2.27 8.50
C ASN A 279 26.35 1.14 9.47
N PRO A 280 27.29 0.67 10.32
CA PRO A 280 27.03 -0.45 11.23
C PRO A 280 25.89 -0.23 12.23
N ARG A 281 25.57 1.03 12.58
CA ARG A 281 24.44 1.34 13.46
C ARG A 281 23.13 1.05 12.73
N ILE A 282 22.97 1.55 11.50
CA ILE A 282 21.77 1.29 10.68
C ILE A 282 21.62 -0.20 10.41
N ALA A 283 22.69 -0.91 10.05
CA ALA A 283 22.65 -2.37 9.85
C ALA A 283 22.18 -3.12 11.12
N ALA A 284 22.63 -2.71 12.31
CA ALA A 284 22.19 -3.33 13.56
C ALA A 284 20.72 -3.03 13.88
N LEU A 285 20.24 -1.82 13.57
CA LEU A 285 18.83 -1.43 13.71
C LEU A 285 17.94 -2.22 12.76
N GLU A 286 18.37 -2.36 11.51
CA GLU A 286 17.70 -3.14 10.46
C GLU A 286 17.53 -4.62 10.89
N GLU A 287 18.62 -5.29 11.27
CA GLU A 287 18.57 -6.68 11.74
C GLU A 287 17.69 -6.85 12.98
N ARG A 288 17.77 -5.91 13.93
CA ARG A 288 16.93 -5.94 15.13
C ARG A 288 15.45 -5.75 14.78
N PHE A 289 15.12 -4.80 13.92
CA PHE A 289 13.75 -4.55 13.49
C PHE A 289 13.15 -5.80 12.82
N LYS A 290 13.85 -6.39 11.85
CA LYS A 290 13.40 -7.62 11.17
C LYS A 290 13.19 -8.78 12.14
N HIS A 291 14.12 -8.99 13.07
CA HIS A 291 13.99 -10.04 14.07
C HIS A 291 12.71 -9.91 14.89
N TYR A 292 12.41 -8.71 15.39
CA TYR A 292 11.21 -8.49 16.20
C TYR A 292 9.92 -8.42 15.37
N LEU A 293 9.99 -8.01 14.11
CA LEU A 293 8.84 -8.10 13.20
C LEU A 293 8.48 -9.56 12.91
N HIS A 294 9.47 -10.42 12.69
CA HIS A 294 9.27 -11.86 12.51
C HIS A 294 8.65 -12.52 13.76
N LEU A 295 9.07 -12.11 14.95
CA LEU A 295 8.46 -12.59 16.20
C LEU A 295 7.04 -12.06 16.42
N ALA A 296 6.74 -10.84 15.95
CA ALA A 296 5.44 -10.21 16.11
C ALA A 296 4.43 -10.67 15.07
N SER A 297 4.89 -11.07 13.88
CA SER A 297 4.06 -11.49 12.76
C SER A 297 4.67 -12.72 12.08
N PRO A 298 4.02 -13.89 12.18
CA PRO A 298 4.38 -15.07 11.40
C PRO A 298 4.30 -14.87 9.88
N ASP A 299 3.60 -13.82 9.44
CA ASP A 299 3.52 -13.49 8.02
C ASP A 299 4.84 -12.93 7.45
N PHE A 300 5.64 -12.26 8.29
CA PHE A 300 6.88 -11.64 7.85
C PHE A 300 8.02 -12.65 7.71
N GLN A 301 8.83 -12.49 6.67
CA GLN A 301 10.02 -13.30 6.40
C GLN A 301 11.15 -12.44 5.78
N ASP A 302 12.38 -12.99 5.72
CA ASP A 302 13.59 -12.30 5.22
C ASP A 302 14.44 -13.20 4.28
N GLU A 303 13.82 -14.23 3.69
CA GLU A 303 14.44 -15.12 2.71
C GLU A 303 14.17 -14.63 1.27
N PHE A 304 12.94 -14.25 0.99
CA PHE A 304 12.46 -13.77 -0.30
C PHE A 304 12.23 -12.26 -0.27
N GLY A 305 12.61 -11.57 -1.33
CA GLY A 305 12.48 -10.13 -1.46
C GLY A 305 13.32 -9.61 -2.62
N TYR A 306 13.53 -8.30 -2.67
CA TYR A 306 14.40 -7.69 -3.67
C TYR A 306 15.88 -8.04 -3.43
N ALA A 307 16.64 -8.09 -4.52
CA ALA A 307 18.09 -8.18 -4.41
C ALA A 307 18.63 -6.93 -3.72
N LYS A 308 19.57 -7.14 -2.80
CA LYS A 308 20.21 -6.04 -2.08
C LYS A 308 21.08 -5.20 -3.01
N ASP A 309 20.99 -3.88 -2.85
CA ASP A 309 21.84 -2.95 -3.60
C ASP A 309 23.31 -3.09 -3.19
N ALA A 310 24.22 -2.83 -4.13
CA ALA A 310 25.63 -2.72 -3.79
C ALA A 310 25.89 -1.42 -2.98
N PRO A 311 26.90 -1.39 -2.10
CA PRO A 311 27.19 -0.21 -1.31
C PRO A 311 27.39 1.05 -2.17
N GLY A 312 26.63 2.10 -1.88
CA GLY A 312 26.68 3.39 -2.58
C GLY A 312 25.97 3.43 -3.94
N THR A 313 25.24 2.38 -4.33
CA THR A 313 24.54 2.32 -5.63
C THR A 313 23.02 2.47 -5.54
N ALA A 314 22.45 2.68 -4.35
CA ALA A 314 21.01 2.83 -4.19
C ALA A 314 20.47 4.04 -4.99
N ASN A 315 19.28 3.86 -5.56
CA ASN A 315 18.59 4.94 -6.24
C ASN A 315 17.95 5.92 -5.23
N LEU A 316 18.60 7.05 -5.00
CA LEU A 316 18.13 8.12 -4.11
C LEU A 316 16.87 8.85 -4.58
N SER A 317 16.28 8.46 -5.72
CA SER A 317 14.96 8.94 -6.14
C SER A 317 13.81 8.18 -5.46
N MET A 318 14.10 7.05 -4.80
CA MET A 318 13.16 6.29 -3.97
C MET A 318 13.09 6.83 -2.54
N ALA A 319 11.91 6.75 -1.93
CA ALA A 319 11.64 7.30 -0.59
C ALA A 319 12.59 6.78 0.47
N THR A 320 12.62 5.45 0.65
CA THR A 320 13.44 4.78 1.67
C THR A 320 14.92 5.12 1.53
N ALA A 321 15.44 5.07 0.29
CA ALA A 321 16.83 5.41 0.01
C ALA A 321 17.12 6.89 0.27
N TRP A 322 16.23 7.80 -0.15
CA TRP A 322 16.39 9.24 0.08
C TRP A 322 16.33 9.59 1.57
N VAL A 323 15.30 9.13 2.29
CA VAL A 323 15.08 9.41 3.71
C VAL A 323 16.19 8.82 4.55
N GLY A 324 16.48 7.52 4.39
CA GLY A 324 17.57 6.86 5.10
C GLY A 324 18.91 7.56 4.87
N ASN A 325 19.16 8.01 3.64
CA ASN A 325 20.39 8.73 3.34
C ASN A 325 20.44 10.16 3.90
N ARG A 326 19.32 10.89 3.85
CA ARG A 326 19.22 12.31 4.21
C ARG A 326 19.28 12.52 5.72
N PHE A 327 18.70 11.60 6.48
CA PHE A 327 18.52 11.72 7.93
C PHE A 327 19.39 10.74 8.73
N ASP A 328 20.16 9.86 8.08
CA ASP A 328 20.94 8.80 8.75
C ASP A 328 20.05 8.03 9.75
N CYS A 329 18.93 7.49 9.27
CA CYS A 329 17.92 6.86 10.11
C CYS A 329 17.60 5.44 9.64
N LEU A 330 17.01 4.62 10.52
CA LEU A 330 16.42 3.34 10.11
C LEU A 330 15.29 3.63 9.12
N ALA A 331 15.36 3.07 7.93
CA ALA A 331 14.36 3.26 6.88
C ALA A 331 14.08 1.92 6.18
N TYR A 332 12.80 1.60 5.99
CA TYR A 332 12.37 0.42 5.24
C TYR A 332 11.25 0.74 4.27
N THR A 333 11.31 0.13 3.09
CA THR A 333 10.10 -0.18 2.33
C THR A 333 9.56 -1.52 2.83
N LEU A 334 8.28 -1.58 3.21
CA LEU A 334 7.60 -2.83 3.56
C LEU A 334 6.68 -3.22 2.41
N GLU A 335 6.81 -4.46 1.95
CA GLU A 335 6.07 -4.99 0.81
C GLU A 335 5.11 -6.10 1.27
N MET A 336 3.86 -6.02 0.83
CA MET A 336 2.81 -7.03 1.04
C MET A 336 2.36 -7.62 -0.30
N PRO A 337 2.04 -8.91 -0.38
CA PRO A 337 1.72 -9.54 -1.66
C PRO A 337 0.29 -9.19 -2.15
N PHE A 338 0.11 -8.95 -3.45
CA PHE A 338 -1.24 -8.96 -4.07
C PHE A 338 -1.85 -10.36 -4.14
N LYS A 339 -0.98 -11.37 -4.20
CA LYS A 339 -1.33 -12.79 -4.26
C LYS A 339 -1.72 -13.28 -2.86
N ASP A 340 -0.80 -13.95 -2.20
CA ASP A 340 -0.92 -14.48 -0.86
C ASP A 340 0.48 -14.50 -0.23
N ASN A 341 0.57 -14.89 1.04
CA ASN A 341 1.82 -15.27 1.66
C ASN A 341 1.99 -16.80 1.55
N ASP A 342 2.89 -17.26 0.69
CA ASP A 342 3.11 -18.69 0.43
C ASP A 342 3.58 -19.47 1.68
N ASN A 343 4.12 -18.78 2.70
CA ASN A 343 4.45 -19.42 3.98
C ASN A 343 3.21 -19.79 4.80
N LEU A 344 2.11 -19.04 4.63
CA LEU A 344 0.85 -19.18 5.37
C LEU A 344 -0.32 -18.87 4.43
N PRO A 345 -0.62 -19.77 3.47
CA PRO A 345 -1.63 -19.53 2.46
C PRO A 345 -3.05 -19.58 3.03
N ASP A 346 -3.94 -18.81 2.43
CA ASP A 346 -5.37 -18.76 2.68
C ASP A 346 -6.11 -18.83 1.32
N ASP A 347 -6.65 -20.00 0.98
CA ASP A 347 -7.29 -20.21 -0.32
C ASP A 347 -8.57 -19.36 -0.51
N ASP A 348 -9.22 -18.94 0.58
CA ASP A 348 -10.49 -18.21 0.53
C ASP A 348 -10.24 -16.70 0.32
N TYR A 349 -9.22 -16.15 0.97
CA TYR A 349 -8.98 -14.70 1.02
C TYR A 349 -7.64 -14.27 0.41
N GLY A 350 -6.66 -15.17 0.34
CA GLY A 350 -5.27 -14.86 0.02
C GLY A 350 -4.68 -13.86 1.02
N TRP A 351 -3.85 -12.95 0.53
CA TRP A 351 -3.57 -11.73 1.27
C TRP A 351 -4.80 -10.81 1.22
N SER A 352 -5.14 -10.17 2.34
CA SER A 352 -6.39 -9.42 2.51
C SER A 352 -6.19 -8.15 3.34
N GLY A 353 -7.16 -7.24 3.31
CA GLY A 353 -7.16 -6.05 4.17
C GLY A 353 -7.07 -6.43 5.65
N GLN A 354 -7.73 -7.51 6.07
CA GLN A 354 -7.65 -8.00 7.44
C GLN A 354 -6.24 -8.45 7.84
N ARG A 355 -5.47 -9.08 6.95
CA ARG A 355 -4.07 -9.48 7.22
C ARG A 355 -3.14 -8.27 7.19
N SER A 356 -3.38 -7.31 6.29
CA SER A 356 -2.72 -6.00 6.30
C SER A 356 -2.93 -5.27 7.63
N LEU A 357 -4.16 -5.21 8.15
CA LEU A 357 -4.46 -4.62 9.48
C LEU A 357 -3.58 -5.27 10.57
N ARG A 358 -3.52 -6.61 10.61
CA ARG A 358 -2.72 -7.35 11.60
C ARG A 358 -1.22 -7.10 11.47
N LEU A 359 -0.72 -6.98 10.25
CA LEU A 359 0.68 -6.63 10.03
C LEU A 359 1.00 -5.21 10.50
N GLY A 360 0.08 -4.26 10.28
CA GLY A 360 0.14 -2.91 10.82
C GLY A 360 0.21 -2.88 12.35
N GLU A 361 -0.65 -3.66 13.00
CA GLU A 361 -0.60 -3.86 14.46
C GLU A 361 0.76 -4.43 14.90
N ALA A 362 1.26 -5.46 14.21
CA ALA A 362 2.53 -6.13 14.54
C ALA A 362 3.76 -5.22 14.42
N ALA A 363 3.76 -4.29 13.45
CA ALA A 363 4.87 -3.36 13.21
C ALA A 363 5.22 -2.50 14.43
N LEU A 364 4.24 -2.14 15.28
CA LEU A 364 4.50 -1.41 16.53
C LEU A 364 5.44 -2.16 17.48
N THR A 365 5.39 -3.50 17.49
CA THR A 365 6.30 -4.31 18.30
C THR A 365 7.75 -4.20 17.78
N ALA A 366 7.94 -4.19 16.47
CA ALA A 366 9.25 -4.02 15.85
C ALA A 366 9.82 -2.62 16.09
N ILE A 367 8.99 -1.57 15.97
CA ILE A 367 9.35 -0.19 16.31
C ILE A 367 9.75 -0.07 17.79
N TYR A 368 8.94 -0.63 18.69
CA TYR A 368 9.24 -0.62 20.13
C TYR A 368 10.57 -1.29 20.45
N ALA A 369 10.94 -2.34 19.72
CA ALA A 369 12.20 -3.02 19.94
C ALA A 369 13.43 -2.15 19.62
N VAL A 370 13.33 -1.23 18.66
CA VAL A 370 14.44 -0.36 18.21
C VAL A 370 14.39 1.06 18.75
N ILE A 371 13.26 1.50 19.32
CA ILE A 371 13.01 2.91 19.67
C ILE A 371 14.11 3.54 20.55
N ASN A 372 14.68 2.78 21.51
CA ASN A 372 15.71 3.29 22.42
C ASN A 372 17.11 3.37 21.79
N GLN A 373 17.27 2.97 20.52
CA GLN A 373 18.56 2.87 19.81
C GLN A 373 18.59 3.73 18.54
N LEU A 374 17.53 4.50 18.26
CA LEU A 374 17.42 5.27 17.02
C LEU A 374 18.39 6.46 16.96
N ARG A 375 18.77 7.01 18.11
CA ARG A 375 19.73 8.13 18.25
C ARG A 375 20.96 7.72 19.05
#